data_AF-A0A2G9ND39-F1
#
_entry.id   AF-A0A2G9ND39-F1
#
_cell.length_a   1.000
_cell.length_b   1.000
_cell.length_c   1.000
_cell.angle_alpha   90.00
_cell.angle_beta   90.00
_cell.angle_gamma   90.00
#
_symmetry.space_group_name_H-M   'P 1'
#
loop_
_entity.id
_entity.type
_entity.pdbx_description
1 polymer ?
#
loop_
_entity_poly.entity_id
_entity_poly.type
_entity_poly.pdbx_seq_one_letter_code
_entity_poly.pdbx_strand_id
1 'polypeptide(L)'
;MAQYNIIILVILAFLLITVILISIFLLDRKKKQLKREMNDKNKVHRKSLDKLKKSKKSSSEQVNELDKLSRKFFRDAFHINPNLEYSEIIGFFKKKNKRKIVNYCNSFINLYYTGEKISKNKVKEMISQFDDILRKERI
;
A
#
# COMPACT_ATOMS: atom_id res chain seq x y z
N MET A 1 -3.97 -32.30 52.51
CA MET A 1 -3.22 -32.35 51.24
C MET A 1 -4.07 -31.98 50.02
N ALA A 2 -5.28 -32.52 49.83
CA ALA A 2 -6.13 -32.21 48.67
C ALA A 2 -6.46 -30.71 48.47
N GLN A 3 -6.72 -29.97 49.56
CA GLN A 3 -7.01 -28.53 49.49
C GLN A 3 -5.84 -27.70 48.96
N TYR A 4 -4.59 -28.05 49.28
CA TYR A 4 -3.41 -27.35 48.78
C TYR A 4 -3.21 -27.53 47.27
N ASN A 5 -3.49 -28.73 46.74
CA ASN A 5 -3.39 -29.00 45.31
C ASN A 5 -4.41 -28.18 44.50
N ILE A 6 -5.61 -27.99 45.04
CA ILE A 6 -6.64 -27.16 44.42
C ILE A 6 -6.19 -25.69 44.37
N ILE A 7 -5.65 -25.16 45.47
CA ILE A 7 -5.15 -23.77 45.51
C ILE A 7 -4.01 -23.56 44.50
N ILE A 8 -3.07 -24.51 44.40
CA ILE A 8 -1.96 -24.44 43.44
C ILE A 8 -2.47 -24.44 41.98
N LEU A 9 -3.46 -25.29 41.67
CA LEU A 9 -4.07 -25.32 40.34
C LEU A 9 -4.78 -24.01 39.98
N VAL A 10 -5.48 -23.39 40.93
CA VAL A 10 -6.14 -22.10 40.71
C VAL A 10 -5.12 -20.99 40.43
N ILE A 11 -4.02 -20.96 41.18
CA ILE A 11 -2.94 -19.98 40.97
C ILE A 11 -2.29 -20.17 39.59
N LEU A 12 -2.02 -21.41 39.19
CA LEU A 12 -1.46 -21.72 37.86
C LEU A 12 -2.41 -21.32 36.73
N ALA A 13 -3.71 -21.60 36.87
CA ALA A 13 -4.71 -21.19 35.89
C ALA A 13 -4.79 -19.66 35.77
N PHE A 14 -4.71 -18.94 36.88
CA PHE A 14 -4.72 -17.48 36.89
C PHE A 14 -3.45 -16.89 36.23
N LEU A 15 -2.28 -17.47 36.51
CA LEU A 15 -1.03 -17.10 35.83
C LEU A 15 -1.11 -17.34 34.32
N LEU A 16 -1.70 -18.45 33.90
CA LEU A 16 -1.83 -18.78 32.48
C LEU A 16 -2.78 -17.80 31.76
N ILE A 17 -3.90 -17.45 32.38
CA ILE A 17 -4.85 -16.44 31.85
C ILE A 17 -4.18 -15.06 31.73
N THR A 18 -3.43 -14.64 32.75
CA THR A 18 -2.74 -13.34 32.73
C THR A 18 -1.69 -13.26 31.63
N VAL A 19 -0.92 -14.33 31.39
CA VAL A 19 0.02 -14.40 30.26
C VAL A 19 -0.71 -14.30 28.91
N ILE A 20 -1.83 -14.99 28.74
CA ILE A 20 -2.64 -14.91 27.52
C ILE A 20 -3.14 -13.47 27.30
N LEU A 21 -3.70 -12.83 28.33
CA LEU A 21 -4.19 -11.45 28.23
C LEU A 21 -3.08 -10.46 27.87
N ILE A 22 -1.90 -10.58 28.48
CA ILE A 22 -0.74 -9.74 28.15
C ILE A 22 -0.31 -9.97 26.69
N SER A 23 -0.29 -11.22 26.22
CA SER A 23 0.11 -11.53 24.84
C SER A 23 -0.83 -10.89 23.81
N ILE A 24 -2.14 -10.94 24.05
CA ILE A 24 -3.16 -10.31 23.19
C ILE A 24 -2.97 -8.80 23.19
N PHE A 25 -2.78 -8.19 24.36
CA PHE A 25 -2.60 -6.74 24.50
C PHE A 25 -1.36 -6.23 23.75
N LEU A 26 -0.24 -6.96 23.83
CA LEU A 26 1.00 -6.62 23.12
C LEU A 26 0.83 -6.73 21.59
N LEU A 27 0.13 -7.75 21.10
CA LEU A 27 -0.17 -7.90 19.67
C LEU A 27 -1.06 -6.75 19.16
N ASP A 28 -2.04 -6.33 19.96
CA ASP A 28 -2.97 -5.28 19.58
C ASP A 28 -2.31 -3.90 19.52
N ARG A 29 -1.38 -3.61 20.45
CA ARG A 29 -0.56 -2.39 20.42
C ARG A 29 0.35 -2.35 19.20
N LYS A 30 1.06 -3.45 18.89
CA LYS A 30 1.92 -3.54 17.70
C LYS A 30 1.11 -3.32 16.41
N LYS A 31 -0.06 -3.96 16.27
CA LYS A 31 -0.94 -3.76 15.12
C LYS A 31 -1.40 -2.31 14.98
N LYS A 32 -1.74 -1.63 16.08
CA LYS A 32 -2.16 -0.22 16.06
C LYS A 32 -1.03 0.74 15.70
N GLN A 33 0.18 0.51 16.19
CA GLN A 33 1.36 1.32 15.84
C GLN A 33 1.73 1.16 14.36
N LEU A 34 1.84 -0.08 13.87
CA LEU A 34 2.05 -0.36 12.45
C LEU A 34 0.97 0.33 11.60
N LYS A 35 -0.31 0.21 11.95
CA LYS A 35 -1.39 0.84 11.19
C LYS A 35 -1.29 2.37 11.14
N ARG A 36 -0.73 3.03 12.18
CA ARG A 36 -0.50 4.49 12.21
C ARG A 36 0.67 4.89 11.31
N GLU A 37 1.81 4.22 11.45
CA GLU A 37 2.99 4.47 10.60
C GLU A 37 2.69 4.22 9.12
N MET A 38 1.92 3.17 8.83
CA MET A 38 1.48 2.83 7.48
C MET A 38 0.53 3.88 6.88
N ASN A 39 -0.38 4.42 7.71
CA ASN A 39 -1.26 5.53 7.29
C ASN A 39 -0.46 6.78 6.95
N ASP A 40 0.62 7.06 7.68
CA ASP A 40 1.46 8.23 7.45
C ASP A 40 2.29 8.13 6.17
N LYS A 41 2.82 6.95 5.82
CA LYS A 41 3.52 6.77 4.53
C LYS A 41 2.58 6.96 3.34
N ASN A 42 1.39 6.37 3.39
CA ASN A 42 0.37 6.58 2.36
C ASN A 42 -0.07 8.05 2.26
N LYS A 43 -0.12 8.78 3.38
CA LYS A 43 -0.44 10.21 3.42
C LYS A 43 0.54 11.05 2.60
N VAL A 44 1.83 10.69 2.58
CA VAL A 44 2.83 11.39 1.75
C VAL A 44 2.53 11.22 0.26
N HIS A 45 2.29 10.00 -0.21
CA HIS A 45 1.98 9.75 -1.62
C HIS A 45 0.65 10.40 -2.04
N ARG A 46 -0.37 10.34 -1.17
CA ARG A 46 -1.67 10.99 -1.43
C ARG A 46 -1.56 12.51 -1.48
N LYS A 47 -0.76 13.12 -0.60
CA LYS A 47 -0.48 14.57 -0.65
C LYS A 47 0.22 14.96 -1.96
N SER A 48 1.16 14.15 -2.44
CA SER A 48 1.81 14.37 -3.75
C SER A 48 0.81 14.23 -4.91
N LEU A 49 -0.09 13.24 -4.85
CA LEU A 49 -1.14 13.04 -5.84
C LEU A 49 -2.13 14.22 -5.86
N ASP A 50 -2.50 14.75 -4.70
CA ASP A 50 -3.39 15.92 -4.60
C ASP A 50 -2.73 17.20 -5.12
N LYS A 51 -1.42 17.37 -4.91
CA LYS A 51 -0.66 18.44 -5.57
C LYS A 51 -0.68 18.29 -7.08
N LEU A 52 -0.51 17.07 -7.59
CA LEU A 52 -0.55 16.79 -9.02
C LEU A 52 -1.93 17.12 -9.62
N LYS A 53 -3.02 16.69 -8.97
CA LYS A 53 -4.41 16.99 -9.37
C LYS A 53 -4.69 18.49 -9.49
N LYS A 54 -4.12 19.32 -8.62
CA LYS A 54 -4.31 20.77 -8.58
C LYS A 54 -3.30 21.55 -9.45
N SER A 55 -2.33 20.86 -10.04
CA SER A 55 -1.30 21.51 -10.84
C SER A 55 -1.87 22.03 -12.16
N LYS A 56 -1.34 23.15 -12.64
CA LYS A 56 -1.62 23.72 -13.97
C LYS A 56 -0.74 23.11 -15.08
N LYS A 57 -0.11 21.95 -14.80
CA LYS A 57 0.77 21.24 -15.74
C LYS A 57 -0.01 20.74 -16.95
N SER A 58 0.65 20.63 -18.10
CA SER A 58 0.10 19.97 -19.28
C SER A 58 -0.16 18.48 -19.01
N SER A 59 -1.00 17.85 -19.83
CA SER A 59 -1.32 16.42 -19.68
C SER A 59 -0.08 15.52 -19.76
N SER A 60 0.88 15.85 -20.63
CA SER A 60 2.15 15.13 -20.74
C SER A 60 2.98 15.24 -19.46
N GLU A 61 3.15 16.46 -18.95
CA GLU A 61 3.86 16.69 -17.69
C GLU A 61 3.17 16.01 -16.51
N GLN A 62 1.84 15.99 -16.48
CA GLN A 62 1.08 15.30 -15.43
C GLN A 62 1.31 13.79 -15.46
N VAL A 63 1.35 13.18 -16.64
CA VAL A 63 1.66 11.75 -16.80
C VAL A 63 3.09 11.44 -16.34
N ASN A 64 4.06 12.28 -16.69
CA ASN A 64 5.45 12.10 -16.26
C ASN A 64 5.61 12.20 -14.73
N GLU A 65 4.92 13.12 -14.08
CA GLU A 65 4.89 13.20 -12.62
C GLU A 65 4.16 12.00 -12.00
N LEU A 66 3.08 11.55 -12.63
CA LEU A 66 2.34 10.38 -12.19
C LEU A 66 3.20 9.11 -12.27
N ASP A 67 3.97 8.95 -13.34
CA ASP A 67 4.93 7.85 -13.51
C ASP A 67 5.96 7.84 -12.37
N LYS A 68 6.62 8.98 -12.14
CA LYS A 68 7.60 9.14 -11.04
C LYS A 68 6.97 8.83 -9.69
N LEU A 69 5.77 9.33 -9.42
CA LEU A 69 5.07 9.11 -8.16
C LEU A 69 4.70 7.63 -7.97
N SER A 70 4.29 6.96 -9.04
CA SER A 70 3.92 5.54 -9.04
C SER A 70 5.12 4.64 -8.81
N ARG A 71 6.23 4.88 -9.52
CA ARG A 71 7.49 4.15 -9.33
C ARG A 71 8.02 4.32 -7.92
N LYS A 72 7.95 5.55 -7.39
CA LYS A 72 8.31 5.83 -5.99
C LYS A 72 7.44 5.01 -5.03
N PHE A 73 6.13 5.01 -5.23
CA PHE A 73 5.20 4.20 -4.43
C PHE A 73 5.51 2.71 -4.55
N PHE A 74 5.77 2.17 -5.73
CA PHE A 74 6.08 0.76 -5.91
C PHE A 74 7.37 0.34 -5.21
N ARG A 75 8.38 1.20 -5.24
CA ARG A 75 9.61 0.99 -4.46
C ARG A 75 9.33 1.01 -2.96
N ASP A 76 8.60 2.01 -2.48
CA ASP A 76 8.37 2.22 -1.06
C ASP A 76 7.42 1.15 -0.46
N ALA A 77 6.43 0.67 -1.24
CA ALA A 77 5.40 -0.29 -0.82
C ALA A 77 5.75 -1.76 -1.08
N PHE A 78 6.46 -2.03 -2.19
CA PHE A 78 6.70 -3.39 -2.67
C PHE A 78 8.18 -3.71 -2.88
N HIS A 79 9.08 -2.79 -2.55
CA HIS A 79 10.54 -2.93 -2.74
C HIS A 79 10.93 -3.24 -4.18
N ILE A 80 10.16 -2.74 -5.15
CA ILE A 80 10.43 -2.88 -6.58
C ILE A 80 11.47 -1.84 -7.00
N ASN A 81 12.44 -2.23 -7.82
CA ASN A 81 13.40 -1.29 -8.40
C ASN A 81 12.67 -0.29 -9.31
N PRO A 82 12.77 1.03 -9.06
CA PRO A 82 12.03 2.04 -9.84
C PRO A 82 12.47 2.13 -11.31
N ASN A 83 13.60 1.52 -11.67
CA ASN A 83 14.13 1.52 -13.05
C ASN A 83 13.56 0.38 -13.90
N LEU A 84 12.81 -0.56 -13.32
CA LEU A 84 12.19 -1.65 -14.08
C LEU A 84 11.14 -1.12 -15.05
N GLU A 85 11.02 -1.77 -16.20
CA GLU A 85 9.96 -1.44 -17.14
C GLU A 85 8.58 -1.85 -16.61
N TYR A 86 7.53 -1.18 -17.10
CA TYR A 86 6.16 -1.52 -16.70
C TYR A 86 5.79 -2.96 -17.04
N SER A 87 6.37 -3.53 -18.12
CA SER A 87 6.23 -4.94 -18.52
C SER A 87 6.72 -5.89 -17.42
N GLU A 88 7.86 -5.60 -16.82
CA GLU A 88 8.47 -6.38 -15.73
C GLU A 88 7.67 -6.21 -14.43
N ILE A 89 7.27 -4.97 -14.12
CA ILE A 89 6.44 -4.64 -12.96
C ILE A 89 5.09 -5.39 -13.03
N ILE A 90 4.49 -5.51 -14.21
CA ILE A 90 3.28 -6.30 -14.44
C ILE A 90 3.51 -7.78 -14.09
N GLY A 91 4.64 -8.35 -14.51
CA GLY A 91 5.00 -9.73 -14.19
C GLY A 91 5.01 -9.98 -12.68
N PHE A 92 5.60 -9.06 -11.91
CA PHE A 92 5.59 -9.12 -10.45
C PHE A 92 4.16 -9.05 -9.86
N PHE A 93 3.34 -8.11 -10.31
CA PHE A 93 2.00 -7.91 -9.75
C PHE A 93 0.97 -8.96 -10.20
N LYS A 94 1.16 -9.59 -11.37
CA LYS A 94 0.38 -10.76 -11.80
C LYS A 94 0.57 -11.92 -10.84
N LYS A 95 1.82 -12.25 -10.48
CA LYS A 95 2.14 -13.32 -9.51
C LYS A 95 1.52 -13.08 -8.13
N LYS A 96 1.32 -11.81 -7.75
CA LYS A 96 0.67 -11.40 -6.50
C LYS A 96 -0.85 -11.19 -6.60
N ASN A 97 -1.48 -11.57 -7.72
CA ASN A 97 -2.92 -11.37 -7.98
C ASN A 97 -3.40 -9.90 -7.84
N LYS A 98 -2.52 -8.92 -8.07
CA LYS A 98 -2.82 -7.49 -7.93
C LYS A 98 -3.36 -6.89 -9.23
N ARG A 99 -4.53 -7.38 -9.68
CA ARG A 99 -5.14 -7.01 -10.98
C ARG A 99 -5.28 -5.51 -11.22
N LYS A 100 -5.63 -4.72 -10.20
CA LYS A 100 -5.76 -3.26 -10.33
C LYS A 100 -4.44 -2.57 -10.69
N ILE A 101 -3.34 -2.99 -10.07
CA ILE A 101 -2.01 -2.44 -10.37
C ILE A 101 -1.57 -2.87 -11.77
N VAL A 102 -1.84 -4.12 -12.15
CA VAL A 102 -1.57 -4.60 -13.52
C VAL A 102 -2.29 -3.75 -14.56
N ASN A 103 -3.59 -3.50 -14.38
CA ASN A 103 -4.36 -2.66 -15.30
C ASN A 103 -3.83 -1.23 -15.36
N TYR A 104 -3.42 -0.68 -14.22
CA TYR A 104 -2.81 0.63 -14.15
C TYR A 104 -1.47 0.70 -14.91
N CYS A 105 -0.60 -0.29 -14.75
CA CYS A 105 0.65 -0.38 -15.49
C CYS A 105 0.42 -0.55 -17.01
N ASN A 106 -0.61 -1.30 -17.41
CA ASN A 106 -1.00 -1.40 -18.82
C ASN A 106 -1.42 -0.05 -19.40
N SER A 107 -2.05 0.84 -18.62
CA SER A 107 -2.37 2.20 -19.08
C SER A 107 -1.11 2.99 -19.48
N PHE A 108 0.01 2.82 -18.76
CA PHE A 108 1.28 3.45 -19.15
C PHE A 108 1.89 2.81 -20.40
N ILE A 109 1.89 1.48 -20.49
CA ILE A 109 2.36 0.79 -21.71
C ILE A 109 1.57 1.29 -22.92
N ASN A 110 0.25 1.25 -22.86
CA ASN A 110 -0.58 1.71 -23.97
C ASN A 110 -0.28 3.17 -24.31
N LEU A 111 -0.15 4.05 -23.31
CA LEU A 111 0.15 5.45 -23.54
C LEU A 111 1.52 5.70 -24.20
N TYR A 112 2.55 4.94 -23.82
CA TYR A 112 3.89 5.10 -24.39
C TYR A 112 4.05 4.44 -25.77
N TYR A 113 3.38 3.32 -26.02
CA TYR A 113 3.56 2.54 -27.25
C TYR A 113 2.57 2.87 -28.36
N THR A 114 1.40 3.43 -28.06
CA THR A 114 0.41 3.77 -29.10
C THR A 114 0.68 5.11 -29.79
N GLY A 115 1.54 5.96 -29.22
CA GLY A 115 1.75 7.33 -29.71
C GLY A 115 0.49 8.20 -29.64
N GLU A 116 -0.58 7.74 -28.96
CA GLU A 116 -1.81 8.49 -28.82
C GLU A 116 -1.58 9.81 -28.08
N LYS A 117 -2.28 10.85 -28.52
CA LYS A 117 -2.26 12.14 -27.84
C LYS A 117 -2.81 11.99 -26.43
N ILE A 118 -1.98 12.31 -25.44
CA ILE A 118 -2.36 12.26 -24.02
C ILE A 118 -3.50 13.23 -23.75
N SER A 119 -4.72 12.69 -23.64
CA SER A 119 -5.92 13.48 -23.35
C SER A 119 -6.07 13.76 -21.86
N LYS A 120 -6.60 14.94 -21.50
CA LYS A 120 -6.88 15.29 -20.10
C LYS A 120 -7.76 14.26 -19.40
N ASN A 121 -8.72 13.67 -20.10
CA ASN A 121 -9.59 12.63 -19.57
C ASN A 121 -8.82 11.36 -19.22
N LYS A 122 -7.87 10.94 -20.08
CA LYS A 122 -7.03 9.77 -19.81
C LYS A 122 -6.14 9.98 -18.59
N VAL A 123 -5.53 11.17 -18.46
CA VAL A 123 -4.74 11.51 -17.28
C VAL A 123 -5.59 11.47 -16.01
N LYS A 124 -6.81 12.02 -16.05
CA LYS A 124 -7.74 11.99 -14.92
C LYS A 124 -8.12 10.56 -14.53
N GLU A 125 -8.36 9.69 -15.50
CA GLU A 125 -8.62 8.26 -15.29
C GLU A 125 -7.42 7.58 -14.61
N MET A 126 -6.21 7.78 -15.12
CA MET A 126 -4.99 7.20 -14.53
C MET A 126 -4.74 7.71 -13.11
N ILE A 127 -4.94 9.01 -12.85
CA ILE A 127 -4.86 9.58 -11.49
C ILE A 127 -5.89 8.92 -10.57
N SER A 128 -7.12 8.68 -11.05
CA SER A 128 -8.16 8.01 -10.27
C SER A 128 -7.79 6.56 -9.96
N GLN A 129 -7.30 5.82 -10.96
CA GLN A 129 -6.81 4.45 -10.78
C GLN A 129 -5.69 4.39 -9.73
N PHE A 130 -4.77 5.37 -9.75
CA PHE A 130 -3.69 5.44 -8.79
C PHE A 130 -4.15 5.82 -7.38
N ASP A 131 -5.09 6.77 -7.20
CA ASP A 131 -5.69 7.05 -5.88
C ASP A 131 -6.37 5.80 -5.31
N ASP A 132 -7.05 5.03 -6.17
CA ASP A 132 -7.66 3.75 -5.81
C ASP A 132 -6.63 2.72 -5.31
N ILE A 133 -5.46 2.66 -5.94
CA ILE A 133 -4.35 1.81 -5.51
C ILE A 133 -3.84 2.28 -4.14
N LEU A 134 -3.57 3.58 -3.97
CA LEU A 134 -3.09 4.14 -2.70
C LEU A 134 -4.07 3.93 -1.53
N ARG A 135 -5.38 3.85 -1.80
CA ARG A 135 -6.40 3.58 -0.78
C ARG A 135 -6.45 2.11 -0.38
N LYS A 136 -6.19 1.19 -1.31
CA LYS A 136 -6.31 -0.26 -1.09
C LYS A 136 -5.03 -0.90 -0.60
N GLU A 137 -3.90 -0.45 -1.13
CA GLU A 137 -2.59 -0.99 -0.81
C GLU A 137 -2.00 -0.25 0.39
N ARG A 138 -1.46 -1.01 1.33
CA ARG A 138 -0.86 -0.49 2.56
C ARG A 138 0.66 -0.50 2.38
N ILE A 139 1.29 0.65 2.64
CA ILE A 139 2.75 0.83 2.79
C ILE A 139 3.09 0.73 4.26
#